data_AF-A0A1F5VKA8-F1
#
_entry.id   AF-A0A1F5VKA8-F1
#
_cell.length_a   1.000
_cell.length_b   1.000
_cell.length_c   1.000
_cell.angle_alpha   90.00
_cell.angle_beta   90.00
_cell.angle_gamma   90.00
#
_symmetry.space_group_name_H-M   'P 1'
#
loop_
_entity.id
_entity.type
_entity.pdbx_description
1 polymer ?
#
loop_
_entity_poly.entity_id
_entity_poly.type
_entity_poly.pdbx_seq_one_letter_code
_entity_poly.pdbx_strand_id
1 'polypeptide(L)'
;MKKKIDCWEYKQCCRQPGGKKVKELGVCPAAIDSSGRGINGGKNAGRICWAVAGTYCDGEIQGTFAQKLTACVTCDFYFQVKREEGSIYFKLLIPDDSS
;
A
#
# COMPACT_ATOMS: atom_id res chain seq x y z
N MET A 1 -3.37 22.72 3.15
CA MET A 1 -3.73 21.29 3.19
C MET A 1 -2.43 20.49 3.25
N LYS A 2 -2.30 19.53 4.19
CA LYS A 2 -1.10 18.67 4.27
C LYS A 2 -1.08 17.73 3.05
N LYS A 3 0.08 17.59 2.41
CA LYS A 3 0.28 16.64 1.30
C LYS A 3 0.15 15.21 1.83
N LYS A 4 -0.78 14.44 1.26
CA LYS A 4 -0.91 13.00 1.51
C LYS A 4 0.22 12.27 0.79
N ILE A 5 0.87 11.34 1.47
CA ILE A 5 1.98 10.54 0.93
C ILE A 5 1.54 9.10 0.68
N ASP A 6 2.24 8.43 -0.23
CA ASP A 6 2.03 7.03 -0.60
C ASP A 6 2.95 6.08 0.20
N CYS A 7 2.65 4.78 0.20
CA CYS A 7 3.35 3.80 1.03
C CYS A 7 4.87 3.74 0.79
N TRP A 8 5.32 3.93 -0.46
CA TRP A 8 6.75 3.88 -0.81
C TRP A 8 7.50 5.14 -0.37
N GLU A 9 6.82 6.28 -0.25
CA GLU A 9 7.38 7.50 0.32
C GLU A 9 7.51 7.35 1.83
N TYR A 10 6.49 6.79 2.48
CA TYR A 10 6.49 6.53 3.93
C TYR A 10 7.53 5.48 4.35
N LYS A 11 7.53 4.31 3.70
CA LYS A 11 8.47 3.21 4.00
C LYS A 11 9.86 3.44 3.42
N GLN A 12 10.04 4.45 2.56
CA GLN A 12 11.30 4.73 1.84
C GLN A 12 11.89 3.50 1.15
N CYS A 13 11.04 2.63 0.59
CA CYS A 13 11.47 1.35 0.04
C CYS A 13 12.18 1.46 -1.33
N CYS A 14 12.14 2.63 -1.97
CA CYS A 14 12.77 2.92 -3.26
C CYS A 14 12.33 2.00 -4.42
N ARG A 15 11.12 1.45 -4.37
CA ARG A 15 10.54 0.60 -5.43
C ARG A 15 9.45 1.29 -6.26
N GLN A 16 9.25 2.59 -6.11
CA GLN A 16 8.44 3.38 -7.06
C GLN A 16 9.05 3.35 -8.48
N PRO A 17 8.29 3.68 -9.55
CA PRO A 17 8.84 3.81 -10.89
C PRO A 17 10.10 4.69 -10.90
N GLY A 18 11.20 4.17 -11.47
CA GLY A 18 12.52 4.84 -11.46
C GLY A 18 13.28 4.79 -10.12
N GLY A 19 12.78 4.05 -9.13
CA GLY A 19 13.42 3.90 -7.83
C GLY A 19 14.71 3.05 -7.86
N LYS A 20 15.63 3.31 -6.93
CA LYS A 20 16.95 2.66 -6.87
C LYS A 20 16.88 1.13 -6.75
N LYS A 21 15.88 0.60 -6.04
CA LYS A 21 15.71 -0.84 -5.81
C LYS A 21 14.91 -1.54 -6.91
N VAL A 22 14.45 -0.83 -7.93
CA VAL A 22 13.68 -1.42 -9.04
C VAL A 22 14.49 -2.45 -9.83
N LYS A 23 15.80 -2.22 -10.03
CA LYS A 23 16.65 -3.17 -10.77
C LYS A 23 16.84 -4.51 -10.05
N GLU A 24 16.81 -4.49 -8.72
CA GLU A 24 17.10 -5.65 -7.88
C GLU A 24 15.81 -6.37 -7.46
N LEU A 25 14.79 -5.62 -7.03
CA LEU A 25 13.56 -6.15 -6.43
C LEU A 25 12.32 -5.95 -7.31
N GLY A 26 12.47 -5.36 -8.50
CA GLY A 26 11.35 -4.97 -9.35
C GLY A 26 10.56 -3.77 -8.83
N VAL A 27 9.68 -3.24 -9.69
CA VAL A 27 8.78 -2.14 -9.35
C VAL A 27 7.72 -2.62 -8.36
N CYS A 28 7.40 -1.80 -7.36
CA CYS A 28 6.35 -2.07 -6.39
C CYS A 28 4.99 -2.12 -7.12
N PRO A 29 4.22 -3.22 -6.99
CA PRO A 29 2.89 -3.33 -7.60
C PRO A 29 1.97 -2.18 -7.20
N ALA A 30 1.97 -1.77 -5.93
CA ALA A 30 1.15 -0.66 -5.45
C ALA A 30 1.49 0.69 -6.12
N ALA A 31 2.73 0.85 -6.61
CA ALA A 31 3.17 2.07 -7.26
C ALA A 31 2.77 2.16 -8.74
N ILE A 32 2.35 1.05 -9.34
CA ILE A 32 1.95 0.99 -10.76
C ILE A 32 0.48 0.60 -10.96
N ASP A 33 -0.16 0.00 -9.95
CA ASP A 33 -1.56 -0.39 -10.03
C ASP A 33 -2.48 0.84 -10.05
N SER A 34 -2.92 1.20 -11.25
CA SER A 34 -3.78 2.34 -11.50
C SER A 34 -5.23 2.14 -11.05
N SER A 35 -5.66 0.89 -10.77
CA SER A 35 -7.02 0.60 -10.32
C SER A 35 -7.32 1.25 -8.96
N GLY A 36 -6.29 1.43 -8.12
CA GLY A 36 -6.38 2.09 -6.83
C GLY A 36 -6.35 3.61 -6.84
N ARG A 37 -6.17 4.23 -8.01
CA ARG A 37 -5.90 5.67 -8.11
C ARG A 37 -7.01 6.51 -7.46
N GLY A 38 -6.61 7.43 -6.59
CA GLY A 38 -7.52 8.34 -5.89
C GLY A 38 -8.20 7.74 -4.66
N ILE A 39 -8.07 6.42 -4.43
CA ILE A 39 -8.61 5.79 -3.22
C ILE A 39 -7.78 6.24 -2.02
N ASN A 40 -8.48 6.69 -0.97
CA ASN A 40 -7.88 7.40 0.18
C ASN A 40 -6.99 8.58 -0.24
N GLY A 41 -7.22 9.18 -1.41
CA GLY A 41 -6.40 10.28 -1.93
C GLY A 41 -4.98 9.89 -2.37
N GLY A 42 -4.73 8.61 -2.66
CA GLY A 42 -3.41 8.10 -3.07
C GLY A 42 -3.14 8.17 -4.56
N LYS A 43 -1.86 8.11 -4.93
CA LYS A 43 -1.45 7.89 -6.32
C LYS A 43 -1.43 6.40 -6.60
N ASN A 44 -2.10 5.97 -7.69
CA ASN A 44 -2.26 4.53 -7.98
C ASN A 44 -2.77 3.83 -6.70
N ALA A 45 -2.29 2.64 -6.37
CA ALA A 45 -2.67 1.94 -5.14
C ALA A 45 -1.80 2.29 -3.91
N GLY A 46 -1.11 3.44 -3.93
CA GLY A 46 -0.14 3.83 -2.90
C GLY A 46 -0.70 4.02 -1.49
N ARG A 47 -1.98 4.42 -1.37
CA ARG A 47 -2.69 4.58 -0.08
C ARG A 47 -3.68 3.44 0.21
N ILE A 48 -3.53 2.34 -0.51
CA ILE A 48 -4.25 1.09 -0.31
C ILE A 48 -3.32 -0.12 -0.52
N CYS A 49 -2.02 0.02 -0.24
CA CYS A 49 -1.02 -0.99 -0.57
C CYS A 49 -1.27 -2.36 0.08
N TRP A 50 -2.07 -2.39 1.16
CA TRP A 50 -2.55 -3.60 1.83
C TRP A 50 -3.50 -4.44 0.95
N ALA A 51 -4.20 -3.80 0.00
CA ALA A 51 -5.12 -4.45 -0.92
C ALA A 51 -4.42 -5.00 -2.18
N VAL A 52 -3.11 -4.78 -2.35
CA VAL A 52 -2.36 -5.15 -3.56
C VAL A 52 -1.49 -6.38 -3.32
N ALA A 53 -1.57 -7.37 -4.21
CA ALA A 53 -0.69 -8.55 -4.20
C ALA A 53 0.79 -8.19 -4.44
N GLY A 54 1.72 -8.97 -3.87
CA GLY A 54 3.17 -8.78 -4.11
C GLY A 54 3.78 -7.49 -3.53
N THR A 55 3.09 -6.80 -2.62
CA THR A 55 3.67 -5.69 -1.86
C THR A 55 4.56 -6.22 -0.73
N TYR A 56 5.73 -5.59 -0.57
CA TYR A 56 6.69 -5.93 0.48
C TYR A 56 6.34 -5.17 1.75
N CYS A 57 5.62 -5.81 2.67
CA CYS A 57 5.57 -5.38 4.06
C CYS A 57 6.69 -6.11 4.80
N ASP A 58 7.70 -5.36 5.25
CA ASP A 58 8.78 -5.79 6.14
C ASP A 58 9.66 -6.99 5.70
N GLY A 59 9.85 -7.17 4.39
CA GLY A 59 10.93 -8.03 3.88
C GLY A 59 10.51 -9.43 3.44
N GLU A 60 9.25 -9.82 3.64
CA GLU A 60 8.73 -11.11 3.18
C GLU A 60 7.61 -10.93 2.15
N ILE A 61 7.61 -11.82 1.14
CA ILE A 61 6.47 -11.98 0.24
C ILE A 61 5.39 -12.68 1.06
N GLN A 62 4.47 -11.90 1.64
CA GLN A 62 3.42 -12.46 2.50
C GLN A 62 2.33 -13.16 1.68
N GLY A 63 1.94 -14.35 2.14
CA GLY A 63 0.99 -15.28 1.53
C GLY A 63 -0.48 -14.85 1.65
N THR A 64 -1.35 -15.81 2.00
CA THR A 64 -2.82 -15.71 1.97
C THR A 64 -3.41 -14.47 2.67
N PHE A 65 -4.61 -14.08 2.24
CA PHE A 65 -5.39 -12.91 2.67
C PHE A 65 -5.36 -12.63 4.19
N ALA A 66 -5.59 -13.64 5.03
CA ALA A 66 -5.64 -13.50 6.49
C ALA A 66 -4.30 -13.05 7.09
N GLN A 67 -3.17 -13.55 6.56
CA GLN A 67 -1.84 -13.17 7.02
C GLN A 67 -1.54 -11.70 6.69
N LYS A 68 -1.98 -11.25 5.52
CA LYS A 68 -1.85 -9.87 5.06
C LYS A 68 -2.69 -8.89 5.86
N LEU A 69 -3.93 -9.24 6.21
CA LEU A 69 -4.76 -8.35 7.03
C LEU A 69 -4.12 -8.15 8.40
N THR A 70 -3.67 -9.22 9.05
CA THR A 70 -2.99 -9.18 10.36
C THR A 70 -1.67 -8.39 10.31
N ALA A 71 -0.86 -8.52 9.25
CA ALA A 71 0.35 -7.72 9.08
C ALA A 71 0.09 -6.26 8.68
N CYS A 72 -1.08 -5.96 8.11
CA CYS A 72 -1.48 -4.59 7.74
C CYS A 72 -2.14 -3.83 8.90
N VAL A 73 -2.85 -4.49 9.82
CA VAL A 73 -3.28 -3.87 11.10
C VAL A 73 -2.11 -3.61 12.06
N THR A 74 -0.88 -4.02 11.75
CA THR A 74 0.34 -3.59 12.44
C THR A 74 1.17 -2.59 11.63
N CYS A 75 0.71 -2.20 10.44
CA CYS A 75 1.43 -1.25 9.59
C CYS A 75 1.12 0.20 10.00
N ASP A 76 2.14 0.93 10.44
CA ASP A 76 2.00 2.35 10.84
C ASP A 76 1.40 3.22 9.72
N PHE A 77 1.71 2.88 8.46
CA PHE A 77 1.16 3.59 7.31
C PHE A 77 -0.35 3.40 7.16
N TYR A 78 -0.87 2.19 7.42
CA TYR A 78 -2.31 1.93 7.40
C TYR A 78 -3.04 2.83 8.41
N PHE A 79 -2.52 2.89 9.64
CA PHE A 79 -3.09 3.77 10.66
C PHE A 79 -2.93 5.24 10.33
N GLN A 80 -1.84 5.65 9.70
CA GLN A 80 -1.68 7.01 9.21
C GLN A 80 -2.74 7.35 8.17
N VAL A 81 -2.95 6.51 7.16
CA VAL A 81 -4.00 6.74 6.16
C VAL A 81 -5.38 6.82 6.84
N LYS A 82 -5.69 5.89 7.75
CA LYS A 82 -6.96 5.90 8.49
C LYS A 82 -7.15 7.18 9.30
N ARG A 83 -6.11 7.70 9.97
CA ARG A 83 -6.16 8.99 10.70
C ARG A 83 -6.33 10.19 9.77
N GLU A 84 -5.68 10.17 8.61
CA GLU A 84 -5.74 11.26 7.63
C GLU A 84 -7.07 11.33 6.86
N GLU A 85 -7.71 10.19 6.59
CA GLU A 85 -9.05 10.15 5.99
C GLU A 85 -10.16 10.33 7.03
N GLY A 86 -9.93 9.87 8.27
CA GLY A 86 -10.96 9.80 9.31
C GLY A 86 -11.97 8.68 9.07
N SER A 87 -12.80 8.39 10.08
CA SER A 87 -13.67 7.20 10.09
C SER A 87 -14.76 7.20 9.01
N ILE A 88 -15.14 8.37 8.48
CA ILE A 88 -16.25 8.51 7.51
C ILE A 88 -15.76 8.33 6.07
N TYR A 89 -14.57 8.86 5.75
CA TYR A 89 -14.06 8.89 4.38
C TYR A 89 -13.05 7.78 4.07
N PHE A 90 -12.57 7.08 5.11
CA PHE A 90 -11.64 5.97 4.93
C PHE A 90 -12.28 4.81 4.17
N LYS A 91 -11.70 4.49 3.01
CA LYS A 91 -12.09 3.33 2.22
C LYS A 91 -11.18 2.16 2.57
N LEU A 92 -11.74 1.18 3.29
CA LEU A 92 -11.12 -0.11 3.50
C LEU A 92 -11.40 -0.99 2.29
N LEU A 93 -10.41 -1.16 1.42
CA LEU A 93 -10.44 -2.22 0.41
C LEU A 93 -9.88 -3.51 0.99
N ILE A 94 -10.64 -4.57 0.79
CA ILE A 94 -10.31 -5.93 1.18
C ILE A 94 -9.89 -6.64 -0.11
N PRO A 95 -8.66 -7.22 -0.19
CA PRO A 95 -8.29 -8.03 -1.34
C PRO A 95 -9.31 -9.16 -1.52
N ASP A 96 -9.81 -9.30 -2.75
CA ASP A 96 -10.66 -10.41 -3.18
C ASP A 96 -9.94 -11.74 -2.90
N ASP A 97 -10.56 -12.60 -2.09
CA ASP A 97 -10.11 -13.96 -1.77
C ASP A 97 -10.71 -14.91 -2.82
N SER A 98 -10.37 -14.71 -4.11
CA SER A 98 -10.79 -15.61 -5.18
C SER A 98 -9.97 -16.89 -5.07
N SER A 99 -10.47 -17.80 -4.24
CA SER A 99 -10.13 -19.23 -4.20
C SER A 99 -10.52 -19.92 -5.50
#